data_AF-A0A852YRL2-F1
#
_entry.id   AF-A0A852YRL2-F1
#
_cell.length_a   1.000
_cell.length_b   1.000
_cell.length_c   1.000
_cell.angle_alpha   90.00
_cell.angle_beta   90.00
_cell.angle_gamma   90.00
#
_symmetry.space_group_name_H-M   'P 1'
#
loop_
_entity.id
_entity.type
_entity.pdbx_description
1 polymer ?
#
loop_
_entity_poly.entity_id
_entity_poly.type
_entity_poly.pdbx_seq_one_letter_code
_entity_poly.pdbx_strand_id
1 'polypeptide(L)'
;MGDVARLYGAVLAELGVPTSGHLVEVSRADLVADIVGGTAIKTTEEFNKALGGVLLLDEAYTLSSSSGGSGPDFGKEAIDTLVKLMEDHRDEVVVIVAGHSEEMREFLATNPGLESRFSRTIEFTNYTAEELVTIVRQECAKHDYQLEENAADALLEHFEALPKDGAFGNGRTARKTFERMVDQQASRLSVSPDTSTADLTRLTAEDLDGVRASTPG
;
A
#
# COMPACT_ATOMS: atom_id res chain seq x y z
N MET A 1 -0.64 -2.20 -1.03
CA MET A 1 0.58 -3.01 -1.09
C MET A 1 0.35 -4.42 -0.57
N GLY A 2 -0.30 -4.59 0.59
CA GLY A 2 -0.57 -5.89 1.21
C GLY A 2 -1.19 -6.97 0.30
N ASP A 3 -2.08 -6.61 -0.63
CA ASP A 3 -2.70 -7.60 -1.55
C ASP A 3 -1.74 -8.14 -2.61
N VAL A 4 -0.76 -7.35 -3.04
CA VAL A 4 0.25 -7.77 -4.01
C VAL A 4 1.32 -8.61 -3.33
N ALA A 5 1.73 -8.24 -2.11
CA ALA A 5 2.63 -9.05 -1.31
C ALA A 5 2.00 -10.39 -0.90
N ARG A 6 0.70 -10.39 -0.57
CA ARG A 6 -0.13 -11.60 -0.42
C ARG A 6 -0.09 -12.49 -1.66
N LEU A 7 -0.37 -11.92 -2.82
CA LEU A 7 -0.38 -12.66 -4.08
C LEU A 7 1.02 -13.19 -4.43
N TYR A 8 2.06 -12.39 -4.27
CA TYR A 8 3.44 -12.80 -4.55
C TYR A 8 3.89 -13.90 -3.59
N GLY A 9 3.54 -13.80 -2.30
CA GLY A 9 3.75 -14.85 -1.33
C GLY A 9 3.04 -16.16 -1.70
N ALA A 10 1.79 -16.08 -2.18
CA ALA A 10 1.04 -17.24 -2.67
C ALA A 10 1.68 -17.86 -3.93
N VAL A 11 2.15 -17.04 -4.88
CA VAL A 11 2.87 -17.54 -6.07
C VAL A 11 4.17 -18.24 -5.68
N LEU A 12 4.95 -17.67 -4.76
CA LEU A 12 6.19 -18.30 -4.29
C LEU A 12 5.93 -19.63 -3.55
N ALA A 13 4.83 -19.71 -2.81
CA ALA A 13 4.39 -20.95 -2.18
C ALA A 13 4.01 -22.02 -3.20
N GLU A 14 3.27 -21.67 -4.26
CA GLU A 14 2.92 -22.61 -5.34
C GLU A 14 4.15 -23.11 -6.11
N LEU A 15 5.20 -22.31 -6.18
CA LEU A 15 6.48 -22.70 -6.78
C LEU A 15 7.35 -23.59 -5.86
N GLY A 16 6.86 -23.93 -4.66
CA GLY A 16 7.52 -24.86 -3.74
C GLY A 16 8.73 -24.27 -3.01
N VAL A 17 8.80 -22.94 -2.88
CA VAL A 17 9.88 -22.28 -2.14
C VAL A 17 9.67 -22.45 -0.62
N PRO A 18 8.54 -22.04 -0.04
CA PRO A 18 8.14 -22.42 1.32
C PRO A 18 7.17 -23.62 1.37
N THR A 19 7.19 -24.36 2.48
CA THR A 19 6.50 -25.65 2.65
C THR A 19 4.96 -25.56 2.73
N SER A 20 4.38 -24.46 3.24
CA SER A 20 2.91 -24.32 3.41
C SER A 20 2.30 -22.99 2.97
N GLY A 21 3.12 -21.99 2.61
CA GLY A 21 2.65 -20.77 1.93
C GLY A 21 1.78 -19.81 2.74
N HIS A 22 1.57 -20.05 4.03
CA HIS A 22 0.84 -19.13 4.89
C HIS A 22 1.58 -17.78 5.01
N LEU A 23 0.82 -16.72 5.21
CA LEU A 23 1.34 -15.35 5.33
C LEU A 23 1.21 -14.84 6.76
N VAL A 24 2.31 -14.30 7.28
CA VAL A 24 2.35 -13.52 8.51
C VAL A 24 2.68 -12.07 8.17
N GLU A 25 1.76 -11.17 8.46
CA GLU A 25 1.93 -9.72 8.23
C GLU A 25 2.29 -9.05 9.57
N VAL A 26 3.36 -8.25 9.56
CA VAL A 26 3.92 -7.57 10.73
C VAL A 26 4.25 -6.12 10.40
N SER A 27 4.33 -5.30 11.45
CA SER A 27 4.77 -3.90 11.42
C SER A 27 5.84 -3.65 12.47
N ARG A 28 6.40 -2.43 12.53
CA ARG A 28 7.31 -2.02 13.62
C ARG A 28 6.72 -2.30 15.01
N ALA A 29 5.42 -2.04 15.19
CA ALA A 29 4.75 -2.22 16.48
C ALA A 29 4.73 -3.69 16.92
N ASP A 30 4.80 -4.63 15.98
CA ASP A 30 4.81 -6.07 16.25
C ASP A 30 6.22 -6.58 16.54
N LEU A 31 7.26 -5.96 15.97
CA LEU A 31 8.64 -6.42 16.13
C LEU A 31 9.39 -5.73 17.28
N VAL A 32 9.09 -4.46 17.53
CA VAL A 32 9.82 -3.65 18.51
C VAL A 32 9.12 -3.68 19.87
N ALA A 33 9.89 -3.87 20.94
CA ALA A 33 9.41 -3.82 22.31
C ALA A 33 9.79 -2.49 22.99
N ASP A 34 9.02 -2.10 24.00
CA ASP A 34 9.28 -0.88 24.79
C ASP A 34 10.38 -1.07 25.86
N ILE A 35 10.86 -2.31 26.05
CA ILE A 35 11.78 -2.70 27.11
C ILE A 35 13.06 -3.28 26.50
N VAL A 36 14.21 -2.91 27.09
CA VAL A 36 15.54 -3.38 26.70
C VAL A 36 15.59 -4.92 26.67
N GLY A 37 16.06 -5.47 25.54
CA GLY A 37 16.19 -6.91 25.32
C GLY A 37 14.87 -7.64 24.99
N GLY A 38 13.74 -6.92 24.98
CA GLY A 38 12.46 -7.48 24.56
C GLY A 38 12.30 -7.56 23.04
N THR A 39 13.00 -6.70 22.30
CA THR A 39 12.85 -6.59 20.84
C THR A 39 13.34 -7.84 20.11
N ALA A 40 14.51 -8.37 20.48
CA ALA A 40 14.99 -9.62 19.90
C ALA A 40 14.02 -10.79 20.13
N ILE A 41 13.43 -10.88 21.33
CA ILE A 41 12.45 -11.93 21.67
C ILE A 41 11.20 -11.77 20.80
N LYS A 42 10.60 -10.58 20.79
CA LYS A 42 9.38 -10.29 20.06
C LYS A 42 9.55 -10.48 18.55
N THR A 43 10.66 -10.01 18.00
CA THR A 43 11.02 -10.23 16.58
C THR A 43 11.15 -11.71 16.26
N THR A 44 11.80 -12.49 17.13
CA THR A 44 11.95 -13.94 16.95
C THR A 44 10.60 -14.66 17.03
N GLU A 45 9.72 -14.27 17.94
CA GLU A 45 8.38 -14.84 18.07
C GLU A 45 7.55 -14.62 16.81
N GLU A 46 7.53 -13.40 16.26
CA GLU A 46 6.81 -13.11 15.02
C GLU A 46 7.43 -13.81 13.81
N PHE A 47 8.76 -13.85 13.70
CA PHE A 47 9.44 -14.56 12.62
C PHE A 47 9.13 -16.06 12.64
N ASN A 48 9.14 -16.69 13.82
CA ASN A 48 8.87 -18.11 13.97
C ASN A 48 7.46 -18.50 13.51
N LYS A 49 6.49 -17.59 13.60
CA LYS A 49 5.14 -17.83 13.06
C LYS A 49 5.13 -17.98 11.54
N ALA A 50 6.15 -17.47 10.84
CA ALA A 50 6.27 -17.52 9.39
C ALA A 50 7.13 -18.70 8.87
N LEU A 51 7.66 -19.55 9.76
CA LEU A 51 8.45 -20.74 9.37
C LEU A 51 7.64 -21.66 8.45
N GLY A 52 8.18 -21.94 7.27
CA GLY A 52 7.50 -22.69 6.21
C GLY A 52 6.53 -21.85 5.38
N GLY A 53 6.54 -20.53 5.52
CA GLY A 53 5.64 -19.59 4.86
C GLY A 53 6.33 -18.28 4.43
N VAL A 54 5.58 -17.19 4.54
CA VAL A 54 6.00 -15.85 4.11
C VAL A 54 5.84 -14.87 5.27
N LEU A 55 6.90 -14.13 5.58
CA LEU A 55 6.86 -12.98 6.49
C LEU A 55 6.79 -11.70 5.67
N LEU A 56 5.72 -10.93 5.81
CA LEU A 56 5.55 -9.62 5.20
C LEU A 56 5.69 -8.52 6.24
N LEU A 57 6.68 -7.66 6.06
CA LEU A 57 6.89 -6.47 6.87
C LEU A 57 6.48 -5.23 6.09
N ASP A 58 5.34 -4.65 6.46
CA ASP A 58 4.87 -3.40 5.85
C ASP A 58 5.56 -2.18 6.48
N GLU A 59 5.79 -1.15 5.67
CA GLU A 59 6.56 0.05 6.01
C GLU A 59 7.88 -0.27 6.74
N ALA A 60 8.68 -1.21 6.21
CA ALA A 60 9.87 -1.74 6.87
C ALA A 60 10.91 -0.66 7.24
N TYR A 61 10.97 0.43 6.47
CA TYR A 61 11.83 1.59 6.75
C TYR A 61 11.55 2.26 8.10
N THR A 62 10.37 2.03 8.69
CA THR A 62 10.06 2.50 10.03
C THR A 62 10.96 1.85 11.09
N LEU A 63 11.56 0.68 10.83
CA LEU A 63 12.54 0.06 11.74
C LEU A 63 13.87 0.82 11.80
N SER A 64 14.27 1.50 10.72
CA SER A 64 15.50 2.29 10.66
C SER A 64 15.28 3.77 10.99
N SER A 65 14.03 4.26 10.90
CA SER A 65 13.72 5.64 11.27
C SER A 65 13.84 5.81 12.79
N SER A 66 14.73 6.69 13.24
CA SER A 66 14.75 7.13 14.63
C SER A 66 13.42 7.83 14.92
N SER A 67 12.56 7.21 15.73
CA SER A 67 11.46 7.91 16.38
C SER A 67 12.07 9.13 17.06
N GLY A 68 11.75 10.35 16.63
CA GLY A 68 12.41 11.61 17.06
C GLY A 68 12.30 11.97 18.55
N GLY A 69 12.10 11.00 19.44
CA GLY A 69 12.20 11.13 20.88
C GLY A 69 13.59 10.70 21.39
N SER A 70 14.02 11.30 22.50
CA SER A 70 15.32 11.10 23.15
C SER A 70 15.51 9.72 23.82
N GLY A 71 14.77 8.69 23.41
CA GLY A 71 14.82 7.33 23.95
C GLY A 71 15.71 6.40 23.12
N PRO A 72 16.11 5.23 23.68
CA PRO A 72 16.82 4.22 22.92
C PRO A 72 15.97 3.69 21.75
N ASP A 73 16.50 3.78 20.53
CA ASP A 73 15.85 3.22 19.34
C ASP A 73 16.14 1.73 19.22
N PHE A 74 15.16 0.92 19.60
CA PHE A 74 15.26 -0.54 19.52
C PHE A 74 14.97 -1.10 18.11
N GLY A 75 14.66 -0.26 17.11
CA GLY A 75 14.42 -0.71 15.74
C GLY A 75 15.64 -1.39 15.10
N LYS A 76 16.85 -0.92 15.43
CA LYS A 76 18.09 -1.57 14.99
C LYS A 76 18.24 -2.99 15.52
N GLU A 77 17.83 -3.24 16.77
CA GLU A 77 17.86 -4.59 17.37
C GLU A 77 16.93 -5.56 16.62
N ALA A 78 15.75 -5.08 16.18
CA ALA A 78 14.84 -5.85 15.34
C ALA A 78 15.49 -6.19 13.98
N ILE A 79 16.13 -5.21 13.33
CA ILE A 79 16.84 -5.41 12.06
C ILE A 79 17.95 -6.46 12.21
N ASP A 80 18.80 -6.32 13.22
CA ASP A 80 19.92 -7.25 13.44
C ASP A 80 19.41 -8.67 13.72
N THR A 81 18.31 -8.79 14.47
CA THR A 81 17.64 -10.07 14.75
C THR A 81 17.04 -10.68 13.47
N LEU A 82 16.34 -9.88 12.65
CA LEU A 82 15.77 -10.33 11.38
C LEU A 82 16.87 -10.83 10.43
N VAL A 83 17.96 -10.07 10.26
CA VAL A 83 19.07 -10.45 9.37
C VAL A 83 19.67 -11.79 9.79
N LYS A 84 19.80 -12.03 11.10
CA LYS A 84 20.28 -13.31 11.62
C LYS A 84 19.31 -14.45 11.31
N LEU A 85 18.02 -14.27 11.60
CA LEU A 85 16.99 -15.29 11.37
C LEU A 85 16.82 -15.61 9.87
N MET A 86 16.92 -14.60 9.00
CA MET A 86 16.93 -14.77 7.55
C MET A 86 18.09 -15.63 7.05
N GLU A 87 19.26 -15.55 7.71
CA GLU A 87 20.39 -16.41 7.38
C GLU A 87 20.18 -17.84 7.91
N ASP A 88 19.75 -17.96 9.17
CA ASP A 88 19.57 -19.25 9.85
C ASP A 88 18.45 -20.07 9.19
N HIS A 89 17.41 -19.42 8.65
CA HIS A 89 16.20 -20.04 8.09
C HIS A 89 15.96 -19.73 6.60
N ARG A 90 17.04 -19.49 5.84
CA ARG A 90 17.01 -19.09 4.42
C ARG A 90 16.20 -20.00 3.49
N ASP A 91 16.08 -21.28 3.82
CA ASP A 91 15.37 -22.28 3.00
C ASP A 91 13.98 -22.61 3.57
N GLU A 92 13.56 -21.94 4.65
CA GLU A 92 12.29 -22.19 5.35
C GLU A 92 11.32 -21.01 5.27
N VAL A 93 11.82 -19.78 5.08
CA VAL A 93 11.00 -18.55 5.11
C VAL A 93 11.32 -17.66 3.92
N VAL A 94 10.27 -17.16 3.27
CA VAL A 94 10.37 -16.02 2.36
C VAL A 94 10.08 -14.74 3.14
N VAL A 95 11.01 -13.79 3.15
CA VAL A 95 10.79 -12.47 3.76
C VAL A 95 10.55 -11.43 2.67
N ILE A 96 9.43 -10.71 2.79
CA ILE A 96 9.05 -9.60 1.91
C ILE A 96 9.00 -8.33 2.77
N VAL A 97 9.73 -7.30 2.34
CA VAL A 97 9.65 -5.96 2.92
C VAL A 97 8.95 -5.03 1.94
N ALA A 98 8.10 -4.16 2.46
CA ALA A 98 7.35 -3.18 1.68
C ALA A 98 7.52 -1.78 2.25
N GLY A 99 7.43 -0.78 1.38
CA GLY A 99 7.50 0.63 1.74
C GLY A 99 7.64 1.51 0.50
N HIS A 100 7.73 2.81 0.73
CA HIS A 100 7.97 3.80 -0.33
C HIS A 100 9.40 3.66 -0.89
N SER A 101 9.55 3.87 -2.20
CA SER A 101 10.79 3.53 -2.92
C SER A 101 12.04 4.24 -2.37
N GLU A 102 11.92 5.49 -1.90
CA GLU A 102 13.08 6.24 -1.39
C GLU A 102 13.50 5.73 -0.01
N GLU A 103 12.54 5.58 0.88
CA GLU A 103 12.73 5.11 2.25
C GLU A 103 13.21 3.66 2.27
N MET A 104 12.76 2.82 1.32
CA MET A 104 13.27 1.46 1.18
C MET A 104 14.72 1.42 0.70
N ARG A 105 15.16 2.36 -0.15
CA ARG A 105 16.58 2.48 -0.51
C ARG A 105 17.43 2.85 0.70
N GLU A 106 16.97 3.78 1.53
CA GLU A 106 17.65 4.16 2.77
C GLU A 106 17.67 3.03 3.80
N PHE A 107 16.57 2.31 3.96
CA PHE A 107 16.46 1.14 4.84
C PHE A 107 17.46 0.06 4.46
N LEU A 108 17.54 -0.33 3.18
CA LEU A 108 18.50 -1.34 2.72
C LEU A 108 19.95 -0.90 2.92
N ALA A 109 20.23 0.40 2.76
CA ALA A 109 21.56 0.98 2.97
C ALA A 109 21.96 1.07 4.47
N THR A 110 21.01 0.89 5.40
CA THR A 110 21.26 1.02 6.85
C THR A 110 22.11 -0.13 7.40
N ASN A 111 22.06 -1.32 6.78
CA ASN A 111 22.82 -2.48 7.19
C ASN A 111 23.24 -3.30 5.96
N PRO A 112 24.55 -3.54 5.72
CA PRO A 112 25.03 -4.38 4.61
C PRO A 112 24.43 -5.80 4.59
N GLY A 113 24.02 -6.31 5.75
CA GLY A 113 23.26 -7.55 5.87
C GLY A 113 21.92 -7.47 5.13
N LEU A 114 21.15 -6.40 5.30
CA LEU A 114 19.88 -6.23 4.58
C LEU A 114 20.10 -6.21 3.07
N GLU A 115 21.01 -5.38 2.59
CA GLU A 115 21.31 -5.26 1.15
C GLU A 115 21.68 -6.60 0.52
N SER A 116 22.50 -7.42 1.21
CA SER A 116 22.91 -8.74 0.70
C SER A 116 21.81 -9.81 0.75
N ARG A 117 20.84 -9.74 1.69
CA ARG A 117 19.76 -10.73 1.80
C ARG A 117 18.54 -10.37 0.93
N PHE A 118 18.28 -9.10 0.66
CA PHE A 118 17.22 -8.67 -0.25
C PHE A 118 17.68 -8.64 -1.71
N SER A 119 17.87 -9.83 -2.29
CA SER A 119 18.41 -10.01 -3.64
C SER A 119 17.46 -9.64 -4.80
N ARG A 120 16.18 -9.38 -4.51
CA ARG A 120 15.17 -9.03 -5.52
C ARG A 120 14.37 -7.82 -5.06
N THR A 121 14.37 -6.79 -5.90
CA THR A 121 13.54 -5.59 -5.73
C THR A 121 12.51 -5.54 -6.84
N ILE A 122 11.24 -5.37 -6.47
CA ILE A 122 10.15 -5.14 -7.41
C ILE A 122 9.66 -3.71 -7.15
N GLU A 123 9.84 -2.83 -8.12
CA GLU A 123 9.37 -1.46 -8.04
C GLU A 123 8.00 -1.34 -8.70
N PHE A 124 7.02 -0.82 -7.96
CA PHE A 124 5.70 -0.50 -8.48
C PHE A 124 5.65 0.98 -8.83
N THR A 125 5.65 1.28 -10.13
CA THR A 125 5.53 2.66 -10.60
C THR A 125 4.11 3.20 -10.35
N ASN A 126 4.01 4.52 -10.22
CA ASN A 126 2.71 5.19 -10.17
C ASN A 126 1.89 4.87 -11.41
N TYR A 127 0.57 4.69 -11.25
CA TYR A 127 -0.33 4.51 -12.37
C TYR A 127 -0.30 5.74 -13.28
N THR A 128 -0.46 5.52 -14.58
CA THR A 128 -0.72 6.60 -15.53
C THR A 128 -2.10 7.21 -15.27
N ALA A 129 -2.37 8.38 -15.85
CA ALA A 129 -3.68 9.01 -15.67
C ALA A 129 -4.79 8.12 -16.26
N GLU A 130 -4.52 7.46 -17.39
CA GLU A 130 -5.40 6.50 -18.05
C GLU A 130 -5.68 5.26 -17.19
N GLU A 131 -4.65 4.74 -16.51
CA GLU A 131 -4.80 3.63 -15.57
C GLU A 131 -5.65 4.04 -14.35
N LEU A 132 -5.50 5.26 -13.85
CA LEU A 132 -6.33 5.80 -12.77
C LEU A 132 -7.80 5.97 -13.21
N VAL A 133 -8.06 6.48 -14.43
CA VAL A 133 -9.41 6.51 -15.02
C VAL A 133 -9.98 5.10 -15.14
N THR A 134 -9.16 4.13 -15.54
CA THR A 134 -9.58 2.72 -15.63
C THR A 134 -10.01 2.18 -14.27
N ILE A 135 -9.29 2.52 -13.19
CA ILE A 135 -9.67 2.16 -11.82
C ILE A 135 -11.01 2.81 -11.45
N VAL A 136 -11.24 4.09 -11.77
CA VAL A 136 -12.53 4.74 -11.52
C VAL A 136 -13.67 4.03 -12.28
N ARG A 137 -13.45 3.63 -13.54
CA ARG A 137 -14.44 2.84 -14.30
C ARG A 137 -14.73 1.48 -13.66
N GLN A 138 -13.71 0.83 -13.09
CA GLN A 138 -13.88 -0.43 -12.35
C GLN A 138 -14.71 -0.24 -11.07
N GLU A 139 -14.45 0.82 -10.30
CA GLU A 139 -15.27 1.14 -9.12
C GLU A 139 -16.70 1.49 -9.52
N CYS A 140 -16.90 2.24 -10.62
CA CYS A 140 -18.24 2.49 -11.16
C CYS A 140 -18.98 1.18 -11.46
N ALA A 141 -18.37 0.28 -12.22
CA ALA A 141 -18.98 -1.00 -12.58
C ALA A 141 -19.29 -1.88 -11.35
N LYS A 142 -18.42 -1.87 -10.34
CA LYS A 142 -18.60 -2.62 -9.09
C LYS A 142 -19.77 -2.10 -8.25
N HIS A 143 -20.07 -0.81 -8.34
CA HIS A 143 -21.11 -0.13 -7.58
C HIS A 143 -22.34 0.23 -8.44
N ASP A 144 -22.50 -0.41 -9.62
CA ASP A 144 -23.61 -0.20 -10.56
C ASP A 144 -23.76 1.26 -11.06
N TYR A 145 -22.67 2.02 -11.07
CA TYR A 145 -22.60 3.34 -11.70
C TYR A 145 -22.11 3.27 -13.15
N GLN A 146 -22.60 4.19 -13.96
CA GLN A 146 -22.15 4.46 -15.32
C GLN A 146 -21.40 5.79 -15.34
N LEU A 147 -20.13 5.74 -15.72
CA LEU A 147 -19.32 6.93 -15.96
C LEU A 147 -19.58 7.44 -17.38
N GLU A 148 -20.05 8.69 -17.51
CA GLU A 148 -20.16 9.32 -18.82
C GLU A 148 -18.77 9.60 -19.43
N GLU A 149 -18.69 9.61 -20.76
CA GLU A 149 -17.42 9.85 -21.45
C GLU A 149 -16.84 11.25 -21.18
N ASN A 150 -17.69 12.28 -21.05
CA ASN A 150 -17.27 13.63 -20.65
C ASN A 150 -16.61 13.65 -19.25
N ALA A 151 -17.06 12.79 -18.33
CA ALA A 151 -16.52 12.66 -17.00
C ALA A 151 -15.18 11.92 -17.02
N ALA A 152 -15.06 10.91 -17.90
CA ALA A 152 -13.81 10.20 -18.11
C ALA A 152 -12.72 11.12 -18.68
N ASP A 153 -13.05 11.98 -19.65
CA ASP A 153 -12.14 12.98 -20.19
C ASP A 153 -11.70 13.99 -19.11
N ALA A 154 -12.64 14.49 -18.31
CA ALA A 154 -12.33 15.40 -17.20
C ALA A 154 -11.49 14.74 -16.09
N LEU A 155 -11.70 13.45 -15.84
CA LEU A 155 -10.90 12.65 -14.91
C LEU A 155 -9.46 12.48 -15.41
N LEU A 156 -9.28 12.29 -16.73
CA LEU A 156 -7.95 12.19 -17.32
C LEU A 156 -7.16 13.47 -17.06
N GLU A 157 -7.72 14.63 -17.42
CA GLU A 157 -7.10 15.94 -17.15
C GLU A 157 -6.84 16.16 -15.65
N HIS A 158 -7.77 15.72 -14.79
CA HIS A 158 -7.59 15.82 -13.34
C HIS A 158 -6.38 15.03 -12.86
N PHE A 159 -6.25 13.76 -13.27
CA PHE A 159 -5.16 12.89 -12.84
C PHE A 159 -3.82 13.25 -13.49
N GLU A 160 -3.81 13.85 -14.68
CA GLU A 160 -2.59 14.43 -15.28
C GLU A 160 -2.08 15.64 -14.50
N ALA A 161 -2.99 16.45 -13.95
CA ALA A 161 -2.64 17.64 -13.19
C ALA A 161 -2.17 17.35 -11.74
N LEU A 162 -2.43 16.15 -11.21
CA LEU A 162 -2.02 15.80 -9.85
C LEU A 162 -0.49 15.60 -9.77
N PRO A 163 0.17 16.16 -8.74
CA PRO A 163 1.56 15.85 -8.48
C PRO A 163 1.69 14.36 -8.13
N LYS A 164 2.54 13.65 -8.89
CA LYS A 164 2.86 12.23 -8.68
C LYS A 164 4.13 12.08 -7.83
N ASP A 165 4.17 12.78 -6.71
CA ASP A 165 5.29 12.72 -5.77
C ASP A 165 5.23 11.44 -4.92
N GLY A 166 6.19 11.28 -3.99
CA GLY A 166 6.33 10.07 -3.16
C GLY A 166 5.12 9.76 -2.28
N ALA A 167 4.25 10.74 -2.03
CA ALA A 167 3.03 10.58 -1.23
C ALA A 167 1.77 10.29 -2.07
N PHE A 168 1.92 10.19 -3.41
CA PHE A 168 0.79 9.94 -4.28
C PHE A 168 0.14 8.58 -3.97
N GLY A 169 -1.09 8.61 -3.46
CA GLY A 169 -1.84 7.42 -3.02
C GLY A 169 -2.18 6.39 -4.12
N ASN A 170 -1.76 6.64 -5.35
CA ASN A 170 -1.91 5.77 -6.52
C ASN A 170 -3.37 5.30 -6.70
N GLY A 171 -3.64 4.00 -6.77
CA GLY A 171 -5.02 3.48 -6.86
C GLY A 171 -5.94 3.92 -5.71
N ARG A 172 -5.42 4.28 -4.53
CA ARG A 172 -6.23 4.88 -3.45
C ARG A 172 -6.77 6.24 -3.85
N THR A 173 -5.99 7.04 -4.59
CA THR A 173 -6.41 8.34 -5.12
C THR A 173 -7.61 8.17 -6.04
N ALA A 174 -7.54 7.23 -7.00
CA ALA A 174 -8.65 6.95 -7.91
C ALA A 174 -9.95 6.55 -7.17
N ARG A 175 -9.86 5.67 -6.17
CA ARG A 175 -11.00 5.25 -5.34
C ARG A 175 -11.61 6.41 -4.55
N LYS A 176 -10.78 7.22 -3.91
CA LYS A 176 -11.24 8.43 -3.21
C LYS A 176 -11.90 9.43 -4.16
N THR A 177 -11.38 9.59 -5.37
CA THR A 177 -12.00 10.45 -6.38
C THR A 177 -13.39 9.92 -6.75
N PHE A 178 -13.54 8.61 -6.97
CA PHE A 178 -14.84 7.98 -7.20
C PHE A 178 -15.82 8.21 -6.04
N GLU A 179 -15.41 7.91 -4.80
CA GLU A 179 -16.24 8.13 -3.60
C GLU A 179 -16.74 9.57 -3.51
N ARG A 180 -15.86 10.54 -3.74
CA ARG A 180 -16.21 11.96 -3.73
C ARG A 180 -17.13 12.36 -4.88
N MET A 181 -16.97 11.77 -6.07
CA MET A 181 -17.90 12.00 -7.18
C MET A 181 -19.30 11.50 -6.85
N VAL A 182 -19.41 10.35 -6.17
CA VAL A 182 -20.71 9.83 -5.70
C VAL A 182 -21.37 10.79 -4.69
N ASP A 183 -20.60 11.33 -3.74
CA ASP A 183 -21.10 12.31 -2.77
C ASP A 183 -21.59 13.61 -3.46
N GLN A 184 -20.86 14.07 -4.48
CA GLN A 184 -21.25 15.24 -5.26
C GLN A 184 -22.48 14.98 -6.11
N GLN A 185 -22.60 13.79 -6.70
CA GLN A 185 -23.78 13.38 -7.44
C GLN A 185 -25.01 13.38 -6.55
N ALA A 186 -24.92 12.81 -5.35
CA ALA A 186 -26.03 12.84 -4.39
C ALA A 186 -26.42 14.28 -4.03
N SER A 187 -25.44 15.16 -3.83
CA SER A 187 -25.67 16.58 -3.54
C SER A 187 -26.36 17.29 -4.71
N ARG A 188 -25.89 17.09 -5.94
CA ARG A 188 -26.50 17.65 -7.17
C ARG A 188 -27.94 17.17 -7.35
N LEU A 189 -28.19 15.87 -7.21
CA LEU A 189 -29.53 15.30 -7.43
C LEU A 189 -30.52 15.72 -6.33
N SER A 190 -30.05 15.98 -5.10
CA SER A 190 -30.92 16.40 -3.99
C SER A 190 -31.65 17.73 -4.23
N VAL A 191 -31.09 18.60 -5.08
CA VAL A 191 -31.66 19.90 -5.44
C VAL A 191 -32.29 19.93 -6.83
N SER A 192 -32.28 18.79 -7.54
CA SER A 192 -32.82 18.67 -8.89
C SER A 192 -34.28 18.18 -8.86
N PRO A 193 -35.25 19.00 -9.29
CA PRO A 193 -36.69 18.66 -9.20
C PRO A 193 -37.12 17.52 -10.14
N ASP A 194 -36.36 17.25 -11.21
CA ASP A 194 -36.69 16.27 -12.26
C ASP A 194 -35.66 15.13 -12.35
N THR A 195 -35.27 14.56 -11.21
CA THR A 195 -34.31 13.44 -11.18
C THR A 195 -34.94 12.14 -11.69
N SER A 196 -34.40 11.57 -12.77
CA SER A 196 -34.82 10.27 -13.27
C SER A 196 -34.09 9.13 -12.56
N THR A 197 -34.64 7.91 -12.62
CA THR A 197 -33.96 6.71 -12.08
C THR A 197 -32.62 6.46 -12.76
N ALA A 198 -32.46 6.85 -14.02
CA ALA A 198 -31.21 6.70 -14.76
C ALA A 198 -30.12 7.66 -14.26
N ASP A 199 -30.50 8.79 -13.67
CA ASP A 199 -29.54 9.78 -13.14
C ASP A 199 -28.95 9.31 -11.81
N LEU A 200 -29.67 8.49 -11.04
CA LEU A 200 -29.18 7.90 -9.78
C LEU A 200 -27.94 7.04 -9.98
N THR A 201 -27.77 6.45 -11.16
CA THR A 201 -26.66 5.57 -11.50
C THR A 201 -25.65 6.22 -12.45
N ARG A 202 -25.72 7.53 -12.69
CA ARG A 202 -24.85 8.20 -13.66
C ARG A 202 -23.93 9.23 -12.99
N LEU A 203 -22.64 9.12 -13.28
CA LEU A 203 -21.61 10.09 -12.89
C LEU A 203 -21.18 10.91 -14.11
N THR A 204 -21.17 12.23 -13.96
CA THR A 204 -20.85 13.19 -15.02
C THR A 204 -19.66 14.07 -14.62
N ALA A 205 -19.19 14.92 -15.54
CA ALA A 205 -18.08 15.84 -15.26
C ALA A 205 -18.39 16.84 -14.12
N GLU A 206 -19.65 17.23 -13.93
CA GLU A 206 -20.05 18.16 -12.85
C GLU A 206 -19.80 17.57 -11.46
N ASP A 207 -19.92 16.24 -11.34
CA ASP A 207 -19.62 15.54 -10.08
C ASP A 207 -18.14 15.65 -9.71
N LEU A 208 -17.26 15.65 -10.72
CA LEU A 208 -15.82 15.86 -10.52
C LEU A 208 -15.49 17.32 -10.21
N ASP A 209 -16.19 18.28 -10.79
CA ASP A 209 -15.95 19.71 -10.49
C ASP A 209 -16.24 20.04 -9.02
N GLY A 210 -17.26 19.41 -8.43
CA GLY A 210 -17.51 19.48 -6.98
C GLY A 210 -16.35 18.88 -6.14
N VAL A 211 -15.68 17.83 -6.64
CA VAL A 211 -14.46 17.27 -6.03
C VAL A 211 -13.29 18.25 -6.12
N ARG A 212 -13.08 18.89 -7.28
CA ARG A 212 -12.01 19.88 -7.48
C ARG A 212 -12.20 21.09 -6.56
N ALA A 213 -13.44 21.59 -6.43
CA ALA A 213 -13.76 22.75 -5.59
C ALA A 213 -13.63 22.50 -4.07
N SER A 214 -13.70 21.24 -3.64
CA SER A 214 -13.64 20.85 -2.21
C SER A 214 -12.25 20.39 -1.74
N THR A 215 -11.25 20.38 -2.61
CA THR A 215 -9.86 20.07 -2.23
C THR A 215 -9.13 21.39 -1.92
N PRO A 216 -8.77 21.71 -0.66
CA PRO A 216 -7.90 22.84 -0.39
C PRO A 216 -6.52 22.53 -1.01
N GLY A 217 -5.95 23.51 -1.70
CA GLY A 217 -4.60 23.42 -2.25
C GLY A 217 -3.52 23.24 -1.19
#